data_AF-A0A2W5H5D5-F1
#
_entry.id   AF-A0A2W5H5D5-F1
#
_cell.length_a   1.000
_cell.length_b   1.000
_cell.length_c   1.000
_cell.angle_alpha   90.00
_cell.angle_beta   90.00
_cell.angle_gamma   90.00
#
_symmetry.space_group_name_H-M   'P 1'
#
loop_
_entity.id
_entity.type
_entity.pdbx_description
1 polymer ?
#
loop_
_entity_poly.entity_id
_entity_poly.type
_entity_poly.pdbx_seq_one_letter_code
_entity_poly.pdbx_strand_id
1 'polypeptide(L)'
;MWLGPMKQRFPKFWAEQKPVEFLIIGSSIRSSSITAGTSTSAAINAQFYRLGMGNIDNLTFAKANIRAHLCLIYHEHAHQMDNKYGRGYAYDRVSQGEYYGIAFTSRNDEQAQKDGFFSAYGGYAPEEDFATTVEACIRFDKDSIMKIVAKNAKLKTKYEMVYNKYLGMGIDLHQMKVYLDSAANTL
;
A
#
# COMPACT_ATOMS: atom_id res chain seq x y z
N MET A 1 5.22 -13.96 -7.54
CA MET A 1 4.84 -13.97 -6.11
C MET A 1 3.55 -13.23 -5.79
N TRP A 2 3.26 -12.03 -6.35
CA TRP A 2 1.97 -11.33 -6.08
C TRP A 2 0.89 -11.53 -7.15
N LEU A 3 1.27 -11.50 -8.44
CA LEU A 3 0.34 -11.67 -9.58
C LEU A 3 -0.33 -13.07 -9.59
N GLY A 4 0.41 -14.11 -9.21
CA GLY A 4 -0.07 -15.50 -9.19
C GLY A 4 -1.26 -15.70 -8.25
N PRO A 5 -1.12 -15.39 -6.94
CA PRO A 5 -2.24 -15.38 -6.01
C PRO A 5 -3.43 -14.55 -6.47
N MET A 6 -3.19 -13.35 -7.02
CA MET A 6 -4.25 -12.48 -7.53
C MET A 6 -5.02 -13.14 -8.68
N LYS A 7 -4.32 -13.70 -9.69
CA LYS A 7 -4.94 -14.38 -10.82
C LYS A 7 -5.76 -15.60 -10.41
N GLN A 8 -5.26 -16.41 -9.47
CA GLN A 8 -5.90 -17.66 -9.07
C GLN A 8 -7.10 -17.45 -8.14
N ARG A 9 -7.00 -16.48 -7.22
CA ARG A 9 -7.96 -16.31 -6.11
C ARG A 9 -8.93 -15.16 -6.34
N PHE A 10 -8.55 -14.16 -7.13
CA PHE A 10 -9.36 -12.97 -7.40
C PHE A 10 -9.40 -12.68 -8.92
N PRO A 11 -9.95 -13.60 -9.73
CA PRO A 11 -9.86 -13.53 -11.19
C PRO A 11 -10.52 -12.27 -11.79
N LYS A 12 -11.60 -11.77 -11.17
CA LYS A 12 -12.25 -10.51 -11.56
C LYS A 12 -11.30 -9.32 -11.36
N PHE A 13 -10.77 -9.18 -10.14
CA PHE A 13 -9.81 -8.14 -9.81
C PHE A 13 -8.57 -8.23 -10.71
N TRP A 14 -8.04 -9.43 -10.94
CA TRP A 14 -6.93 -9.65 -11.85
C TRP A 14 -7.20 -9.18 -13.28
N ALA A 15 -8.36 -9.56 -13.84
CA ALA A 15 -8.69 -9.25 -15.23
C ALA A 15 -8.74 -7.73 -15.49
N GLU A 16 -9.23 -6.97 -14.51
CA GLU A 16 -9.46 -5.53 -14.66
C GLU A 16 -8.29 -4.67 -14.13
N GLN A 17 -7.52 -5.18 -13.16
CA GLN A 17 -6.55 -4.39 -12.38
C GLN A 17 -5.10 -4.86 -12.48
N LYS A 18 -4.79 -5.88 -13.29
CA LYS A 18 -3.40 -6.24 -13.55
C LYS A 18 -2.63 -5.02 -14.12
N PRO A 19 -1.36 -4.81 -13.72
CA PRO A 19 -0.54 -3.77 -14.34
C PRO A 19 -0.38 -4.07 -15.83
N VAL A 20 -0.29 -3.02 -16.64
CA VAL A 20 -0.07 -3.17 -18.09
C VAL A 20 1.39 -3.53 -18.41
N GLU A 21 2.31 -3.12 -17.53
CA GLU A 21 3.75 -3.37 -17.62
C GLU A 21 4.31 -3.49 -16.20
N PHE A 22 5.30 -4.39 -16.03
CA PHE A 22 6.05 -4.54 -14.79
C PHE A 22 7.54 -4.32 -15.03
N LEU A 23 8.10 -3.25 -14.46
CA LEU A 23 9.50 -2.87 -14.64
C LEU A 23 10.36 -3.38 -13.48
N ILE A 24 11.49 -4.01 -13.80
CA ILE A 24 12.47 -4.48 -12.81
C ILE A 24 13.77 -3.72 -13.07
N ILE A 25 14.24 -2.96 -12.09
CA ILE A 25 15.34 -2.01 -12.28
C ILE A 25 16.37 -2.26 -11.18
N GLY A 26 17.61 -2.59 -11.58
CA GLY A 26 18.69 -2.91 -10.64
C GLY A 26 19.08 -1.74 -9.74
N SER A 27 18.98 -0.51 -10.27
CA SER A 27 19.34 0.70 -9.54
C SER A 27 18.19 1.32 -8.75
N SER A 28 18.56 2.15 -7.76
CA SER A 28 17.61 3.05 -7.11
C SER A 28 17.17 4.13 -8.11
N ILE A 29 15.90 4.15 -8.51
CA ILE A 29 15.32 5.28 -9.25
C ILE A 29 15.09 6.45 -8.31
N ARG A 30 15.85 7.53 -8.52
CA ARG A 30 15.50 8.85 -7.99
C ARG A 30 14.44 9.43 -8.92
N SER A 31 13.16 9.28 -8.58
CA SER A 31 12.14 10.09 -9.23
C SER A 31 12.40 11.55 -8.82
N SER A 32 12.35 12.47 -9.78
CA SER A 32 12.42 13.91 -9.55
C SER A 32 11.12 14.43 -8.93
N SER A 33 10.75 13.86 -7.79
CA SER A 33 9.57 14.18 -6.97
C SER A 33 10.05 14.31 -5.53
N ILE A 34 10.40 15.55 -5.14
CA ILE A 34 10.40 16.18 -3.80
C ILE A 34 10.78 15.37 -2.53
N THR A 35 11.38 14.20 -2.62
CA THR A 35 11.88 13.48 -1.43
C THR A 35 13.30 12.97 -1.64
N ALA A 36 14.23 13.92 -1.74
CA ALA A 36 15.64 13.63 -1.51
C ALA A 36 15.83 13.33 -0.02
N GLY A 37 15.80 12.05 0.38
CA GLY A 37 16.09 11.69 1.76
C GLY A 37 16.05 10.22 2.13
N THR A 38 14.91 9.54 1.97
CA THR A 38 14.71 8.28 2.73
C THR A 38 13.87 7.19 2.07
N SER A 39 13.32 7.36 0.88
CA SER A 39 12.65 6.27 0.16
C SER A 39 13.63 5.61 -0.81
N THR A 40 14.32 4.57 -0.35
CA THR A 40 15.01 3.63 -1.25
C THR A 40 13.96 3.08 -2.22
N SER A 41 14.26 3.20 -3.51
CA SER A 41 13.37 3.04 -4.66
C SER A 41 12.86 1.60 -4.87
N ALA A 42 12.25 0.98 -3.88
CA ALA A 42 11.80 -0.41 -3.94
C ALA A 42 10.53 -0.61 -4.76
N ALA A 43 9.75 0.46 -4.98
CA ALA A 43 8.55 0.41 -5.79
C ALA A 43 8.43 1.69 -6.66
N ILE A 44 8.04 1.50 -7.92
CA ILE A 44 7.93 2.53 -8.94
C ILE A 44 6.47 2.55 -9.40
N ASN A 45 5.77 3.64 -9.13
CA ASN A 45 4.54 3.97 -9.84
C ASN A 45 4.87 5.00 -10.92
N ALA A 46 4.93 4.54 -12.16
CA ALA A 46 5.03 5.45 -13.31
C ALA A 46 3.63 5.72 -13.87
N GLN A 47 3.48 6.85 -14.57
CA GLN A 47 2.24 7.19 -15.27
C GLN A 47 1.78 6.02 -16.16
N PHE A 48 0.46 5.84 -16.26
CA PHE A 48 -0.22 4.86 -17.14
C PHE A 48 -0.15 3.39 -16.71
N TYR A 49 -0.43 3.06 -15.44
CA TYR A 49 -0.58 1.65 -14.98
C TYR A 49 0.69 0.80 -15.05
N ARG A 50 1.84 1.47 -15.13
CA ARG A 50 3.16 0.84 -15.07
C ARG A 50 3.58 0.76 -13.62
N LEU A 51 3.78 -0.47 -13.17
CA LEU A 51 4.27 -0.76 -11.85
C LEU A 51 5.70 -1.26 -11.96
N GLY A 52 6.56 -0.97 -11.01
CA GLY A 52 7.91 -1.48 -11.04
C GLY A 52 8.53 -1.65 -9.67
N MET A 53 9.68 -2.29 -9.68
CA MET A 53 10.55 -2.46 -8.53
C MET A 53 11.93 -1.95 -8.91
N GLY A 54 12.45 -1.00 -8.14
CA GLY A 54 13.86 -0.59 -8.22
C GLY A 54 14.69 -1.27 -7.12
N ASN A 55 15.98 -0.97 -7.10
CA ASN A 55 16.93 -1.42 -6.09
C ASN A 55 17.03 -2.96 -5.94
N ILE A 56 16.74 -3.71 -7.00
CA ILE A 56 16.75 -5.18 -6.99
C ILE A 56 18.15 -5.74 -6.73
N ASP A 57 19.21 -5.00 -7.08
CA ASP A 57 20.59 -5.39 -6.82
C ASP A 57 20.88 -5.54 -5.30
N ASN A 58 20.10 -4.87 -4.45
CA ASN A 58 20.21 -4.94 -2.99
C ASN A 58 19.09 -5.79 -2.35
N LEU A 59 18.24 -6.44 -3.15
CA LEU A 59 17.18 -7.30 -2.63
C LEU A 59 17.78 -8.59 -2.06
N THR A 60 17.83 -8.70 -0.74
CA THR A 60 18.15 -9.99 -0.10
C THR A 60 16.93 -10.89 -0.15
N PHE A 61 17.07 -12.12 -0.66
CA PHE A 61 16.01 -13.14 -0.76
C PHE A 61 15.62 -13.78 0.59
N ALA A 62 15.58 -12.98 1.66
CA ALA A 62 15.00 -13.40 2.92
C ALA A 62 13.48 -13.20 2.86
N LYS A 63 12.71 -14.16 3.39
CA LYS A 63 11.24 -14.12 3.45
C LYS A 63 10.68 -12.78 3.93
N ALA A 64 11.25 -12.20 4.98
CA ALA A 64 10.83 -10.92 5.54
C ALA A 64 11.00 -9.76 4.54
N ASN A 65 12.13 -9.73 3.82
CA ASN A 65 12.43 -8.69 2.83
C ASN A 65 11.54 -8.80 1.61
N ILE A 66 11.36 -10.03 1.11
CA ILE A 66 10.39 -10.35 0.06
C ILE A 66 9.00 -9.87 0.45
N ARG A 67 8.57 -10.14 1.68
CA ARG A 67 7.24 -9.76 2.14
C ARG A 67 7.05 -8.27 2.25
N ALA A 68 8.07 -7.55 2.73
CA ALA A 68 8.08 -6.10 2.74
C ALA A 68 7.99 -5.52 1.32
N HIS A 69 8.69 -6.10 0.35
CA HIS A 69 8.59 -5.69 -1.06
C HIS A 69 7.19 -5.93 -1.64
N LEU A 70 6.56 -7.05 -1.32
CA LEU A 70 5.18 -7.31 -1.74
C LEU A 70 4.21 -6.26 -1.17
N CYS A 71 4.43 -5.79 0.07
CA CYS A 71 3.65 -4.68 0.62
C CYS A 71 3.82 -3.40 -0.18
N LEU A 72 5.06 -3.01 -0.49
CA LEU A 72 5.35 -1.80 -1.26
C LEU A 72 4.76 -1.86 -2.68
N ILE A 73 4.78 -3.03 -3.32
CA ILE A 73 4.12 -3.25 -4.61
C ILE A 73 2.62 -2.96 -4.54
N TYR A 74 1.95 -3.39 -3.48
CA TYR A 74 0.52 -3.13 -3.29
C TYR A 74 0.21 -1.68 -2.92
N HIS A 75 1.12 -1.03 -2.20
CA HIS A 75 1.07 0.41 -1.95
C HIS A 75 1.06 1.16 -3.29
N GLU A 76 2.03 0.89 -4.17
CA GLU A 76 2.05 1.53 -5.50
C GLU A 76 0.88 1.11 -6.38
N HIS A 77 0.40 -0.13 -6.25
CA HIS A 77 -0.83 -0.56 -6.93
C HIS A 77 -2.04 0.24 -6.44
N ALA A 78 -2.13 0.56 -5.16
CA ALA A 78 -3.19 1.40 -4.62
C ALA A 78 -3.18 2.80 -5.25
N HIS A 79 -2.02 3.41 -5.47
CA HIS A 79 -1.89 4.66 -6.22
C HIS A 79 -2.44 4.53 -7.66
N GLN A 80 -2.23 3.40 -8.34
CA GLN A 80 -2.87 3.16 -9.65
C GLN A 80 -4.41 3.03 -9.55
N MET A 81 -4.89 2.35 -8.51
CA MET A 81 -6.33 2.18 -8.28
C MET A 81 -7.01 3.51 -7.97
N ASP A 82 -6.33 4.37 -7.22
CA ASP A 82 -6.75 5.72 -6.95
C ASP A 82 -6.77 6.58 -8.22
N ASN A 83 -5.72 6.57 -9.02
CA ASN A 83 -5.72 7.29 -10.30
C ASN A 83 -6.84 6.82 -11.26
N LYS A 84 -7.18 5.53 -11.26
CA LYS A 84 -8.20 4.95 -12.16
C LYS A 84 -9.63 5.20 -11.72
N TYR A 85 -9.90 5.06 -10.42
CA TYR A 85 -11.26 5.02 -9.89
C TYR A 85 -11.55 6.10 -8.83
N GLY A 86 -10.54 6.86 -8.44
CA GLY A 86 -10.52 7.72 -7.25
C GLY A 86 -10.56 6.92 -5.95
N ARG A 87 -9.91 7.42 -4.90
CA ARG A 87 -10.01 6.93 -3.51
C ARG A 87 -11.38 7.18 -2.86
N GLY A 88 -12.28 7.85 -3.57
CA GLY A 88 -13.66 8.13 -3.16
C GLY A 88 -13.83 9.56 -2.64
N TYR A 89 -15.01 10.15 -2.87
CA TYR A 89 -15.26 11.58 -2.69
C TYR A 89 -15.08 12.11 -1.26
N ALA A 90 -15.11 11.21 -0.27
CA ALA A 90 -15.07 11.56 1.15
C ALA A 90 -13.75 11.16 1.84
N TYR A 91 -12.85 10.42 1.18
CA TYR A 91 -11.68 9.85 1.85
C TYR A 91 -10.75 10.95 2.38
N ASP A 92 -10.43 11.92 1.52
CA ASP A 92 -9.61 13.09 1.87
C ASP A 92 -10.21 13.91 3.03
N ARG A 93 -11.54 13.90 3.17
CA ARG A 93 -12.26 14.65 4.22
C ARG A 93 -12.09 14.04 5.60
N VAL A 94 -11.70 12.77 5.71
CA VAL A 94 -11.55 12.09 7.01
C VAL A 94 -10.42 12.71 7.84
N SER A 95 -9.37 13.22 7.19
CA SER A 95 -8.19 13.84 7.83
C SER A 95 -7.88 15.23 7.25
N GLN A 96 -8.89 15.90 6.69
CA GLN A 96 -8.71 17.23 6.10
C GLN A 96 -8.19 18.23 7.13
N GLY A 97 -7.08 18.90 6.81
CA GLY A 97 -6.43 19.87 7.69
C GLY A 97 -5.48 19.26 8.75
N GLU A 98 -5.32 17.93 8.77
CA GLU A 98 -4.51 17.25 9.79
C GLU A 98 -3.30 16.50 9.22
N TYR A 99 -3.13 16.53 7.90
CA TYR A 99 -1.93 16.00 7.25
C TYR A 99 -0.67 16.75 7.69
N TYR A 100 0.38 16.00 7.97
CA TYR A 100 1.68 16.50 8.39
C TYR A 100 2.48 17.13 7.24
N GLY A 101 2.16 16.81 5.99
CA GLY A 101 3.03 17.11 4.87
C GLY A 101 4.43 16.54 5.12
N ILE A 102 5.46 17.30 4.80
CA ILE A 102 6.87 16.91 5.00
C ILE A 102 7.24 16.56 6.46
N ALA A 103 6.46 17.03 7.45
CA ALA A 103 6.72 16.77 8.85
C ALA A 103 6.41 15.33 9.28
N PHE A 104 5.87 14.49 8.39
CA PHE A 104 5.61 13.07 8.66
C PHE A 104 6.86 12.32 9.19
N THR A 105 8.05 12.73 8.73
CA THR A 105 9.35 12.17 9.14
C THR A 105 9.65 12.33 10.64
N SER A 106 8.98 13.27 11.32
CA SER A 106 9.11 13.50 12.75
C SER A 106 8.15 12.66 13.61
N ARG A 107 7.27 11.87 12.97
CA ARG A 107 6.27 11.01 13.63
C ARG A 107 6.68 9.55 13.52
N ASN A 108 6.37 8.78 14.55
CA ASN A 108 6.37 7.32 14.46
C ASN A 108 4.95 6.78 14.24
N ASP A 109 4.83 5.52 13.85
CA ASP A 109 3.53 4.90 13.55
C ASP A 109 2.58 4.88 14.76
N GLU A 110 3.10 4.78 15.98
CA GLU A 110 2.23 4.79 17.16
C GLU A 110 1.57 6.15 17.38
N GLN A 111 2.31 7.25 17.18
CA GLN A 111 1.79 8.60 17.19
C GLN A 111 0.79 8.80 16.05
N ALA A 112 1.18 8.41 14.83
CA ALA A 112 0.33 8.54 13.65
C ALA A 112 -1.02 7.80 13.81
N GLN A 113 -1.01 6.62 14.42
CA GLN A 113 -2.24 5.86 14.69
C GLN A 113 -3.14 6.53 15.73
N LYS A 114 -2.58 7.26 16.70
CA LYS A 114 -3.36 8.08 17.63
C LYS A 114 -4.00 9.27 16.92
N ASP A 115 -3.33 9.80 15.91
CA ASP A 115 -3.77 10.97 15.14
C ASP A 115 -4.74 10.61 14.00
N GLY A 116 -4.78 9.33 13.59
CA GLY A 116 -5.74 8.81 12.61
C GLY A 116 -5.15 8.29 11.30
N PHE A 117 -3.85 8.01 11.26
CA PHE A 117 -3.13 7.48 10.09
C PHE A 117 -2.52 6.10 10.40
N PHE A 118 -2.57 5.15 9.46
CA PHE A 118 -2.08 3.79 9.70
C PHE A 118 -0.56 3.72 9.90
N SER A 119 0.16 4.60 9.22
CA SER A 119 1.59 4.83 9.36
C SER A 119 1.88 6.32 9.41
N ALA A 120 3.08 6.69 9.87
CA ALA A 120 3.54 8.08 9.81
C ALA A 120 3.51 8.61 8.37
N TYR A 121 3.91 7.80 7.39
CA TYR A 121 3.93 8.19 5.98
C TYR A 121 2.54 8.49 5.41
N GLY A 122 1.50 7.80 5.87
CA GLY A 122 0.11 8.13 5.50
C GLY A 122 -0.30 9.56 5.88
N GLY A 123 0.37 10.16 6.87
CA GLY A 123 0.17 11.57 7.23
C GLY A 123 0.77 12.58 6.24
N TYR A 124 1.52 12.15 5.22
CA TYR A 124 2.13 13.06 4.24
C TYR A 124 1.08 13.76 3.37
N ALA A 125 0.23 12.98 2.71
CA ALA A 125 -0.79 13.46 1.79
C ALA A 125 -1.94 12.43 1.64
N PRO A 126 -3.12 12.83 1.15
CA PRO A 126 -4.28 11.93 1.08
C PRO A 126 -4.09 10.71 0.17
N GLU A 127 -3.32 10.83 -0.92
CA GLU A 127 -2.90 9.70 -1.77
C GLU A 127 -2.11 8.65 -0.98
N GLU A 128 -1.16 9.08 -0.16
CA GLU A 128 -0.32 8.19 0.64
C GLU A 128 -1.10 7.58 1.80
N ASP A 129 -2.04 8.31 2.40
CA ASP A 129 -2.95 7.78 3.40
C ASP A 129 -3.80 6.63 2.85
N PHE A 130 -4.33 6.79 1.63
CA PHE A 130 -5.06 5.72 0.95
C PHE A 130 -4.16 4.51 0.69
N ALA A 131 -2.99 4.72 0.10
CA ALA A 131 -2.06 3.64 -0.24
C ALA A 131 -1.55 2.90 1.00
N THR A 132 -1.19 3.61 2.07
CA THR A 132 -0.76 3.02 3.35
C THR A 132 -1.89 2.31 4.08
N THR A 133 -3.15 2.70 3.88
CA THR A 133 -4.31 1.96 4.41
C THR A 133 -4.50 0.62 3.69
N VAL A 134 -4.39 0.59 2.36
CA VAL A 134 -4.39 -0.66 1.58
C VAL A 134 -3.22 -1.54 1.98
N GLU A 135 -2.03 -0.96 2.11
CA GLU A 135 -0.82 -1.64 2.54
C GLU A 135 -0.98 -2.25 3.94
N ALA A 136 -1.57 -1.52 4.89
CA ALA A 136 -1.83 -2.04 6.23
C ALA A 136 -2.70 -3.29 6.18
N CYS A 137 -3.78 -3.28 5.36
CA CYS A 137 -4.71 -4.39 5.20
C CYS A 137 -4.06 -5.67 4.70
N ILE A 138 -3.03 -5.55 3.87
CA ILE A 138 -2.28 -6.71 3.40
C ILE A 138 -1.04 -7.01 4.23
N ARG A 139 -0.58 -6.10 5.11
CA ARG A 139 0.64 -6.25 5.92
C ARG A 139 0.35 -6.99 7.23
N PHE A 140 -0.72 -6.60 7.91
CA PHE A 140 -1.09 -7.16 9.21
C PHE A 140 -2.18 -8.22 9.07
N ASP A 141 -2.23 -9.19 10.00
CA ASP A 141 -3.43 -10.01 10.13
C ASP A 141 -4.63 -9.15 10.57
N LYS A 142 -5.84 -9.68 10.33
CA LYS A 142 -7.08 -8.97 10.58
C LYS A 142 -7.19 -8.53 12.04
N ASP A 143 -6.85 -9.39 13.00
CA ASP A 143 -6.98 -9.06 14.42
C ASP A 143 -6.03 -7.92 14.84
N SER A 144 -4.80 -7.95 14.32
CA SER A 144 -3.81 -6.89 14.52
C SER A 144 -4.25 -5.58 13.91
N ILE A 145 -4.85 -5.60 12.71
CA ILE A 145 -5.39 -4.38 12.12
C ILE A 145 -6.57 -3.84 12.91
N MET A 146 -7.45 -4.69 13.43
CA MET A 146 -8.61 -4.24 14.20
C MET A 146 -8.18 -3.57 15.51
N LYS A 147 -7.05 -4.00 16.11
CA LYS A 147 -6.43 -3.30 17.24
C LYS A 147 -5.92 -1.91 16.86
N ILE A 148 -5.35 -1.74 15.67
CA ILE A 148 -4.93 -0.42 15.16
C ILE A 148 -6.15 0.46 14.89
N VAL A 149 -7.14 -0.07 14.17
CA VAL A 149 -8.41 0.61 13.85
C VAL A 149 -9.10 1.12 15.11
N ALA A 150 -9.08 0.35 16.20
CA ALA A 150 -9.69 0.74 17.47
C ALA A 150 -9.02 1.95 18.14
N LYS A 151 -7.80 2.36 17.72
CA LYS A 151 -7.08 3.49 18.33
C LYS A 151 -7.67 4.86 17.98
N ASN A 152 -8.33 4.99 16.83
CA ASN A 152 -8.90 6.26 16.38
C ASN A 152 -10.10 6.04 15.45
N ALA A 153 -11.19 6.79 15.64
CA ALA A 153 -12.39 6.68 14.81
C ALA A 153 -12.14 6.93 13.31
N LYS A 154 -11.16 7.78 12.96
CA LYS A 154 -10.75 8.03 11.56
C LYS A 154 -10.16 6.79 10.92
N LEU A 155 -9.36 6.01 11.65
CA LEU A 155 -8.82 4.74 11.15
C LEU A 155 -9.93 3.75 10.84
N LYS A 156 -10.97 3.69 11.67
CA LYS A 156 -12.16 2.88 11.40
C LYS A 156 -12.84 3.30 10.10
N THR A 157 -13.11 4.60 9.93
CA THR A 157 -13.72 5.12 8.71
C THR A 157 -12.88 4.80 7.47
N LYS A 158 -11.57 5.10 7.50
CA LYS A 158 -10.64 4.82 6.39
C LYS A 158 -10.58 3.34 6.05
N TYR A 159 -10.46 2.48 7.07
CA TYR A 159 -10.47 1.02 6.90
C TYR A 159 -11.75 0.55 6.22
N GLU A 160 -12.93 0.97 6.70
CA GLU A 160 -14.21 0.55 6.13
C GLU A 160 -14.36 1.04 4.68
N MET A 161 -13.96 2.28 4.39
CA MET A 161 -13.99 2.82 3.03
C MET A 161 -13.09 2.02 2.08
N VAL A 162 -11.85 1.75 2.46
CA VAL A 162 -10.88 1.01 1.65
C VAL A 162 -11.30 -0.45 1.50
N TYR A 163 -11.60 -1.13 2.61
CA TYR A 163 -11.94 -2.54 2.59
C TYR A 163 -13.20 -2.80 1.76
N ASN A 164 -14.26 -2.00 1.93
CA ASN A 164 -15.48 -2.16 1.14
C ASN A 164 -15.27 -1.84 -0.35
N LYS A 165 -14.44 -0.84 -0.68
CA LYS A 165 -14.08 -0.53 -2.07
C LYS A 165 -13.40 -1.72 -2.73
N TYR A 166 -12.38 -2.29 -2.11
CA TYR A 166 -11.64 -3.43 -2.65
C TYR A 166 -12.50 -4.69 -2.71
N LEU A 167 -13.33 -4.93 -1.70
CA LEU A 167 -14.28 -6.04 -1.70
C LEU A 167 -15.27 -5.94 -2.87
N GLY A 168 -15.80 -4.73 -3.16
CA GLY A 168 -16.66 -4.47 -4.32
C GLY A 168 -15.95 -4.68 -5.66
N MET A 169 -14.63 -4.47 -5.71
CA MET A 169 -13.79 -4.79 -6.87
C MET A 169 -13.47 -6.29 -7.00
N GLY A 170 -13.91 -7.11 -6.04
CA GLY A 170 -13.77 -8.56 -6.06
C GLY A 170 -12.48 -9.09 -5.45
N ILE A 171 -11.87 -8.34 -4.51
CA ILE A 171 -10.71 -8.78 -3.73
C ILE A 171 -10.92 -8.55 -2.23
N ASP A 172 -10.65 -9.57 -1.44
CA ASP A 172 -10.54 -9.46 0.02
C ASP A 172 -9.06 -9.25 0.38
N LEU A 173 -8.73 -8.06 0.90
CA LEU A 173 -7.36 -7.68 1.27
C LEU A 173 -6.77 -8.57 2.39
N HIS A 174 -7.61 -9.03 3.33
CA HIS A 174 -7.16 -9.91 4.42
C HIS A 174 -6.88 -11.32 3.92
N GLN A 175 -7.67 -11.82 2.97
CA GLN A 175 -7.33 -13.08 2.29
C GLN A 175 -6.06 -12.93 1.44
N MET A 176 -5.89 -11.79 0.77
CA MET A 176 -4.68 -11.51 0.01
C MET A 176 -3.43 -11.57 0.90
N LYS A 177 -3.47 -11.01 2.12
CA LYS A 177 -2.39 -11.16 3.11
C LYS A 177 -1.98 -12.63 3.29
N VAL A 178 -2.95 -13.53 3.53
CA VAL A 178 -2.70 -14.96 3.74
C VAL A 178 -2.02 -15.60 2.54
N TYR A 179 -2.45 -15.24 1.32
CA TYR A 179 -1.85 -15.77 0.10
C TYR A 179 -0.45 -15.20 -0.17
N LEU A 180 -0.20 -13.93 0.14
CA LEU A 180 1.13 -13.33 0.02
C LEU A 180 2.11 -13.97 1.02
N ASP A 181 1.68 -14.27 2.23
CA ASP A 181 2.49 -14.99 3.22
C ASP A 181 2.83 -16.40 2.73
N SER A 182 1.85 -17.09 2.14
CA SER A 182 2.04 -18.43 1.58
C SER A 182 3.02 -18.39 0.38
N ALA A 183 2.88 -17.39 -0.50
CA ALA A 183 3.77 -17.20 -1.64
C ALA A 183 5.20 -16.80 -1.23
N ALA A 184 5.38 -16.15 -0.09
CA ALA A 184 6.70 -15.84 0.45
C ALA A 184 7.37 -17.05 1.12
N ASN A 185 6.61 -18.12 1.44
CA ASN A 185 7.13 -19.36 2.01
C ASN A 185 7.65 -20.37 0.98
N THR A 186 7.43 -20.12 -0.31
CA THR A 186 7.85 -21.04 -1.39
C THR A 186 9.27 -20.73 -1.91
N LEU A 187 10.03 -19.90 -1.19
CA LEU A 187 11.41 -19.51 -1.45
C LEU A 187 12.27 -19.92 -0.25
#